data_AF-A0A2V6XAV6-F1
#
_entry.id   AF-A0A2V6XAV6-F1
#
_cell.length_a   1.000
_cell.length_b   1.000
_cell.length_c   1.000
_cell.angle_alpha   90.00
_cell.angle_beta   90.00
_cell.angle_gamma   90.00
#
_symmetry.space_group_name_H-M   'P 1'
#
loop_
_entity.id
_entity.type
_entity.pdbx_description
1 polymer ?
#
loop_
_entity_poly.entity_id
_entity_poly.type
_entity_poly.pdbx_seq_one_letter_code
_entity_poly.pdbx_strand_id
1 'polypeptide(L)'
;MTSEAEELIPDEPLEPLLETVDDEVRPETRDTSRANLAVYLKEVGRIPILDREEEHALARRVQAGDAEAKAKLIEANLRLVVHVARRYMNRGLALQDLIEEGNLGLIRAVEKF
;
A
#
# COMPACT_ATOMS: atom_id res chain seq x y z
N MET A 1 6.90 25.34 -11.29
CA MET A 1 7.20 23.92 -11.57
C MET A 1 7.16 23.18 -10.25
N THR A 2 5.97 23.13 -9.64
CA THR A 2 5.74 22.51 -8.34
C THR A 2 6.05 21.03 -8.46
N SER A 3 6.99 20.55 -7.64
CA SER A 3 7.46 19.18 -7.64
C SER A 3 6.31 18.23 -7.33
N GLU A 4 6.08 17.24 -8.20
CA GLU A 4 5.09 16.16 -8.02
C GLU A 4 5.34 15.27 -6.78
N ALA A 5 6.40 15.54 -6.01
CA ALA A 5 6.82 14.75 -4.85
C ALA A 5 6.17 15.16 -3.52
N GLU A 6 5.28 16.15 -3.51
CA GLU A 6 4.67 16.72 -2.29
C GLU A 6 3.16 16.43 -2.17
N GLU A 7 2.65 15.45 -2.92
CA GLU A 7 1.37 14.83 -2.59
C GLU A 7 1.60 13.90 -1.40
N LEU A 8 1.71 14.53 -0.22
CA LEU A 8 1.67 13.88 1.10
C LEU A 8 0.60 12.79 1.02
N ILE A 9 0.99 11.51 1.20
CA ILE A 9 0.03 10.41 1.27
C ILE A 9 -1.01 10.85 2.28
N PRO A 10 -2.24 11.15 1.86
CA PRO A 10 -3.15 11.78 2.77
C PRO A 10 -3.45 10.75 3.86
N ASP A 11 -3.64 11.22 5.08
CA ASP A 11 -4.31 10.45 6.13
C ASP A 11 -5.81 10.23 5.78
N GLU A 12 -6.10 10.08 4.48
CA GLU A 12 -7.42 9.86 3.95
C GLU A 12 -7.83 8.43 4.36
N PRO A 13 -9.06 8.27 4.89
CA PRO A 13 -9.61 6.96 5.16
C PRO A 13 -9.59 6.12 3.88
N LEU A 14 -9.20 4.85 4.01
CA LEU A 14 -9.12 3.92 2.89
C LEU A 14 -10.48 3.25 2.61
N GLU A 15 -11.42 3.35 3.55
CA GLU A 15 -12.77 2.77 3.49
C GLU A 15 -13.58 3.17 2.23
N PRO A 16 -13.54 4.42 1.72
CA PRO A 16 -14.27 4.81 0.52
C PRO A 16 -13.85 4.06 -0.75
N LEU A 17 -12.67 3.42 -0.76
CA LEU A 17 -12.21 2.64 -1.91
C LEU A 17 -13.13 1.45 -2.21
N LEU A 18 -13.80 0.90 -1.19
CA LEU A 18 -14.65 -0.28 -1.32
C LEU A 18 -15.87 -0.07 -2.22
N GLU A 19 -16.28 1.18 -2.46
CA GLU A 19 -17.43 1.50 -3.32
C GLU A 19 -17.08 1.45 -4.81
N THR A 20 -15.79 1.50 -5.16
CA THR A 20 -15.31 1.72 -6.53
C THR A 20 -14.70 0.48 -7.19
N VAL A 21 -14.68 -0.66 -6.50
CA VAL A 21 -13.87 -1.84 -6.88
C VAL A 21 -14.66 -2.99 -7.48
N ASP A 22 -15.97 -2.81 -7.70
CA ASP A 22 -16.87 -3.92 -8.00
C ASP A 22 -16.83 -4.36 -9.48
N ASP A 23 -16.52 -3.46 -10.41
CA ASP A 23 -16.74 -3.70 -11.86
C ASP A 23 -15.81 -4.75 -12.47
N GLU A 24 -14.63 -4.97 -11.88
CA GLU A 24 -13.58 -5.85 -12.41
C GLU A 24 -13.57 -7.25 -11.75
N VAL A 25 -14.45 -7.50 -10.77
CA VAL A 25 -14.53 -8.77 -10.04
C VAL A 25 -15.72 -9.60 -10.53
N ARG A 26 -15.50 -10.92 -10.66
CA ARG A 26 -16.56 -11.87 -11.03
C ARG A 26 -17.74 -11.78 -10.06
N PRO A 27 -19.00 -11.78 -10.53
CA PRO A 27 -20.17 -11.64 -9.66
C PRO A 27 -20.23 -12.69 -8.54
N GLU A 28 -19.78 -13.92 -8.81
CA GLU A 28 -19.84 -15.03 -7.86
C GLU A 28 -18.88 -14.86 -6.67
N THR A 29 -17.80 -14.09 -6.84
CA THR A 29 -16.76 -13.88 -5.81
C THR A 29 -16.72 -12.46 -5.26
N ARG A 30 -17.51 -11.53 -5.82
CA ARG A 30 -17.49 -10.10 -5.49
C ARG A 30 -17.62 -9.82 -4.00
N ASP A 31 -18.59 -10.45 -3.33
CA ASP A 31 -18.79 -10.23 -1.88
C ASP A 31 -17.61 -10.69 -1.03
N THR A 32 -17.03 -11.85 -1.36
CA THR A 32 -15.85 -12.38 -0.67
C THR A 32 -14.62 -11.50 -0.93
N SER A 33 -14.38 -11.11 -2.18
CA SER A 33 -13.31 -10.20 -2.56
C SER A 33 -13.41 -8.87 -1.82
N ARG A 34 -14.61 -8.28 -1.75
CA ARG A 34 -14.87 -7.03 -1.04
C ARG A 34 -14.65 -7.17 0.47
N ALA A 35 -15.13 -8.26 1.08
CA ALA A 35 -14.90 -8.53 2.50
C ALA A 35 -13.40 -8.66 2.83
N ASN A 36 -12.64 -9.39 2.00
CA ASN A 36 -11.21 -9.56 2.18
C ASN A 36 -10.45 -8.23 2.03
N LEU A 37 -10.79 -7.44 1.01
CA LEU A 37 -10.20 -6.12 0.81
C LEU A 37 -10.53 -5.17 1.97
N ALA A 38 -11.75 -5.18 2.49
CA ALA A 38 -12.15 -4.35 3.62
C ALA A 38 -11.33 -4.66 4.88
N VAL A 39 -11.09 -5.94 5.17
CA VAL A 39 -10.21 -6.35 6.27
C VAL A 39 -8.79 -5.84 6.04
N TYR A 40 -8.24 -6.04 4.84
CA TYR A 40 -6.90 -5.58 4.49
C TYR A 40 -6.73 -4.06 4.66
N LEU A 41 -7.62 -3.26 4.09
CA LEU A 41 -7.55 -1.79 4.16
C LEU A 41 -7.63 -1.29 5.61
N LYS A 42 -8.45 -1.94 6.44
CA LYS A 42 -8.57 -1.64 7.86
C LYS A 42 -7.27 -1.94 8.62
N GLU A 43 -6.59 -3.05 8.34
CA GLU A 43 -5.32 -3.38 8.98
C GLU A 43 -4.20 -2.44 8.53
N VAL A 44 -4.12 -2.14 7.22
CA VAL A 44 -3.14 -1.17 6.68
C VAL A 44 -3.35 0.23 7.24
N GLY A 45 -4.61 0.67 7.40
CA GLY A 45 -4.95 1.97 7.98
C GLY A 45 -4.57 2.13 9.46
N ARG A 46 -4.29 1.04 10.18
CA ARG A 46 -3.84 1.07 11.58
C ARG A 46 -2.34 1.18 11.75
N ILE A 47 -1.57 0.96 10.68
CA ILE A 47 -0.11 1.02 10.72
C ILE A 47 0.31 2.48 10.94
N PRO A 48 1.09 2.79 11.99
CA PRO A 48 1.57 4.14 12.24
C PRO A 48 2.41 4.66 11.07
N ILE A 49 2.20 5.92 10.70
CA ILE A 49 3.04 6.62 9.73
C ILE A 49 4.38 6.90 10.41
N LEU A 50 5.48 6.52 9.75
CA LEU A 50 6.82 6.84 10.21
C LEU A 50 7.13 8.32 9.96
N ASP A 51 7.79 8.95 10.91
CA ASP A 51 8.46 10.21 10.63
C ASP A 51 9.76 9.99 9.83
N ARG A 52 10.35 11.09 9.36
CA ARG A 52 11.57 11.06 8.54
C ARG A 52 12.78 10.46 9.29
N GLU A 53 12.89 10.69 10.60
CA GLU A 53 14.01 10.19 11.39
C GLU A 53 13.87 8.69 11.64
N GLU A 54 12.65 8.22 11.91
CA GLU A 54 12.30 6.80 12.05
C GLU A 54 12.57 6.04 10.74
N GLU A 55 12.13 6.60 9.61
CA GLU A 55 12.37 6.03 8.28
C GLU A 55 13.86 5.89 8.00
N HIS A 56 14.65 6.94 8.22
CA HIS A 56 16.10 6.90 8.05
C HIS A 56 16.78 5.88 9.00
N ALA A 57 16.31 5.76 10.24
CA ALA A 57 16.85 4.80 11.19
C ALA A 57 16.56 3.35 10.77
N LEU A 58 15.35 3.07 10.28
CA LEU A 58 14.98 1.77 9.74
C LEU A 58 15.78 1.45 8.48
N ALA A 59 15.89 2.38 7.53
CA ALA A 59 16.66 2.19 6.29
C ALA A 59 18.13 1.79 6.56
N ARG A 60 18.81 2.45 7.51
CA ARG A 60 20.17 2.06 7.92
C ARG A 60 20.25 0.65 8.48
N ARG A 61 19.25 0.22 9.24
CA ARG A 61 19.19 -1.15 9.80
C ARG A 61 18.91 -2.18 8.69
N VAL A 62 18.04 -1.86 7.73
CA VAL A 62 17.78 -2.70 6.56
C VAL A 62 19.07 -2.95 5.78
N GLN A 63 19.86 -1.92 5.53
CA GLN A 63 21.17 -2.03 4.87
C GLN A 63 22.16 -2.92 5.65
N ALA A 64 22.02 -3.00 6.97
CA ALA A 64 22.80 -3.88 7.83
C ALA A 64 22.26 -5.34 7.88
N GLY A 65 21.20 -5.67 7.13
CA GLY A 65 20.60 -7.00 7.07
C GLY A 65 19.54 -7.28 8.14
N ASP A 66 19.02 -6.24 8.80
CA ASP A 66 17.99 -6.39 9.84
C ASP A 66 16.61 -6.70 9.21
N ALA A 67 16.19 -7.97 9.34
CA ALA A 67 14.92 -8.44 8.81
C ALA A 67 13.69 -7.82 9.49
N GLU A 68 13.79 -7.46 10.78
CA GLU A 68 12.69 -6.81 11.50
C GLU A 68 12.53 -5.36 11.03
N ALA A 69 13.65 -4.65 10.83
CA ALA A 69 13.63 -3.31 10.26
C ALA A 69 13.06 -3.32 8.84
N LYS A 70 13.39 -4.37 8.04
CA LYS A 70 12.85 -4.55 6.70
C LYS A 70 11.33 -4.71 6.73
N ALA A 71 10.81 -5.57 7.59
CA ALA A 71 9.38 -5.77 7.75
C ALA A 71 8.66 -4.47 8.14
N LYS A 72 9.18 -3.74 9.14
CA LYS A 72 8.59 -2.45 9.58
C LYS A 72 8.60 -1.39 8.49
N LEU A 73 9.69 -1.30 7.72
CA LEU A 73 9.80 -0.34 6.63
C LEU A 73 8.82 -0.67 5.49
N ILE A 74 8.62 -1.96 5.19
CA ILE A 74 7.60 -2.41 4.22
C ILE A 74 6.19 -2.07 4.74
N GLU A 75 5.87 -2.45 5.98
CA GLU A 75 4.56 -2.23 6.59
C GLU A 75 4.15 -0.76 6.60
N ALA A 76 5.07 0.13 7.01
CA ALA A 76 4.84 1.57 7.03
C ALA A 76 4.52 2.17 5.66
N ASN A 77 4.97 1.51 4.58
CA ASN A 77 4.77 1.95 3.20
C ASN A 77 3.57 1.27 2.51
N LEU A 78 2.82 0.38 3.17
CA LEU A 78 1.64 -0.25 2.56
C LEU A 78 0.55 0.77 2.20
N ARG A 79 0.38 1.84 2.99
CA ARG A 79 -0.56 2.94 2.66
C ARG A 79 -0.20 3.62 1.34
N LEU A 80 1.10 3.79 1.05
CA LEU A 80 1.58 4.34 -0.22
C LEU A 80 1.21 3.42 -1.38
N VAL A 81 1.36 2.10 -1.21
CA VAL A 81 1.00 1.13 -2.25
C VAL A 81 -0.47 1.25 -2.62
N VAL A 82 -1.36 1.29 -1.62
CA VAL A 82 -2.81 1.45 -1.85
C VAL A 82 -3.12 2.76 -2.57
N HIS A 83 -2.49 3.87 -2.14
CA HIS A 83 -2.67 5.19 -2.77
C HIS A 83 -2.24 5.20 -4.24
N VAL A 84 -1.08 4.60 -4.55
CA VAL A 84 -0.58 4.51 -5.91
C VAL A 84 -1.47 3.58 -6.75
N ALA A 85 -1.85 2.42 -6.22
CA ALA A 85 -2.71 1.44 -6.89
C ALA A 85 -4.07 2.04 -7.30
N ARG A 86 -4.64 2.94 -6.48
CA ARG A 86 -5.88 3.68 -6.79
C ARG A 86 -5.83 4.38 -8.15
N ARG A 87 -4.67 4.92 -8.54
CA ARG A 87 -4.49 5.65 -9.81
C ARG A 87 -4.50 4.75 -11.05
N TYR A 88 -4.40 3.44 -10.85
CA TYR A 88 -4.38 2.43 -11.91
C TYR A 88 -5.68 1.61 -12.03
N MET A 89 -6.70 1.93 -11.23
CA MET A 89 -8.04 1.31 -11.35
C MET A 89 -8.70 1.61 -12.71
N ASN A 90 -9.76 0.86 -13.04
CA ASN A 90 -10.54 0.97 -14.27
C ASN A 90 -9.73 0.68 -15.54
N ARG A 91 -8.78 -0.25 -15.45
CA ARG A 91 -7.90 -0.66 -16.56
C ARG A 91 -7.95 -2.18 -16.83
N GLY A 92 -9.01 -2.86 -16.42
CA GLY A 92 -9.15 -4.31 -16.62
C GLY A 92 -8.50 -5.17 -15.54
N LEU A 93 -8.15 -4.59 -14.39
CA LEU A 93 -7.57 -5.28 -13.23
C LEU A 93 -8.29 -4.85 -11.96
N ALA A 94 -8.53 -5.81 -11.06
CA ALA A 94 -9.11 -5.52 -9.76
C ALA A 94 -8.10 -4.76 -8.88
N LEU A 95 -8.60 -3.92 -7.98
CA LEU A 95 -7.74 -3.16 -7.05
C LEU A 95 -6.86 -4.08 -6.20
N GLN A 96 -7.38 -5.26 -5.81
CA GLN A 96 -6.60 -6.26 -5.07
C GLN A 96 -5.35 -6.67 -5.86
N ASP A 97 -5.48 -6.96 -7.15
CA ASP A 97 -4.35 -7.36 -7.99
C ASP A 97 -3.33 -6.22 -8.14
N LEU A 98 -3.81 -4.97 -8.29
CA LEU A 98 -2.94 -3.79 -8.35
C LEU A 98 -2.16 -3.57 -7.05
N ILE A 99 -2.80 -3.80 -5.90
CA ILE A 99 -2.18 -3.72 -4.58
C ILE A 99 -1.11 -4.81 -4.44
N GLU A 100 -1.40 -6.05 -4.84
CA GLU A 100 -0.43 -7.15 -4.74
C GLU A 100 0.81 -6.91 -5.62
N GLU A 101 0.63 -6.45 -6.86
CA GLU A 101 1.76 -6.07 -7.72
C GLU A 101 2.56 -4.90 -7.12
N GLY A 102 1.88 -3.93 -6.53
CA GLY A 102 2.51 -2.82 -5.82
C GLY A 102 3.31 -3.28 -4.59
N ASN A 103 2.77 -4.22 -3.80
CA ASN A 103 3.44 -4.81 -2.64
C ASN A 103 4.72 -5.56 -3.06
N LEU A 104 4.67 -6.33 -4.15
CA LEU A 104 5.84 -6.98 -4.73
C LEU A 104 6.89 -5.95 -5.17
N GLY A 105 6.46 -4.85 -5.79
CA GLY A 105 7.32 -3.72 -6.14
C GLY A 105 8.00 -3.10 -4.92
N LEU A 106 7.24 -2.84 -3.85
CA LEU A 106 7.72 -2.29 -2.59
C LEU A 106 8.76 -3.21 -1.94
N ILE A 107 8.48 -4.51 -1.83
CA ILE A 107 9.42 -5.48 -1.24
C ILE A 107 10.75 -5.45 -1.99
N ARG A 108 10.71 -5.48 -3.33
CA ARG A 108 11.91 -5.40 -4.18
C ARG A 108 12.64 -4.07 -4.07
N ALA A 109 11.92 -2.97 -3.85
CA ALA A 109 12.51 -1.65 -3.67
C ALA A 109 13.27 -1.59 -2.33
N VAL A 110 12.68 -2.09 -1.25
CA VAL A 110 13.30 -2.17 0.07
C VAL A 110 14.52 -3.10 0.08
N GLU A 111 14.52 -4.17 -0.72
CA GLU A 111 15.68 -5.06 -0.88
C GLU A 111 16.88 -4.42 -1.56
N LYS A 112 16.67 -3.37 -2.35
CA LYS A 112 17.70 -2.67 -3.11
C LYS A 112 18.14 -1.36 -2.47
N PHE A 113 17.47 -0.96 -1.40
CA PHE A 113 17.71 0.26 -0.64
C PHE A 113 18.93 0.11 0.28
#